data_AF-A0A0G4FV10-F1
#
_entry.id   AF-A0A0G4FV10-F1
#
_cell.length_a   1.000
_cell.length_b   1.000
_cell.length_c   1.000
_cell.angle_alpha   90.00
_cell.angle_beta   90.00
_cell.angle_gamma   90.00
#
_symmetry.space_group_name_H-M   'P 1'
#
loop_
_entity.id
_entity.type
_entity.pdbx_description
1 polymer ?
#
loop_
_entity_poly.entity_id
_entity_poly.type
_entity_poly.pdbx_seq_one_letter_code
_entity_poly.pdbx_strand_id
1 'polypeptide(L)'
;MVSLCIVLSLLAAVPAHSWISGALLLPVSAGTADSPPYLIVLGVMNGESKSVSLSVQNFGPGSVTLTTVDESNDVISYTAIEQDDSFIRTTPFGVSSEPTFIFEAANGTEVFRQTVKNDLKYTPIAPNQGASLLSLKLTMNDFMVITFGNPMPFDLLATMEHQGDPVDGSGTVIQPTASSTSGWLQQTYLQRLSEGDDFYVSMVPKDESDGTGVVVFAAVKNWRPFANAPRRTLRSEGNAASQGGFEMGA
;
A
#
# COMPACT_ATOMS: atom_id res chain seq x y z
N MET A 1 4.06 -29.06 26.61
CA MET A 1 4.92 -27.92 26.29
C MET A 1 5.00 -27.82 24.78
N VAL A 2 4.28 -26.88 24.18
CA VAL A 2 4.22 -26.72 22.72
C VAL A 2 5.36 -25.79 22.32
N SER A 3 6.31 -26.33 21.54
CA SER A 3 7.50 -25.66 21.05
C SER A 3 7.10 -24.65 19.97
N LEU A 4 7.25 -23.37 20.25
CA LEU A 4 7.06 -22.28 19.31
C LEU A 4 8.32 -22.19 18.43
N CYS A 5 8.29 -22.83 17.25
CA CYS A 5 9.32 -22.66 16.24
C CYS A 5 9.13 -21.29 15.57
N ILE A 6 9.87 -20.29 16.04
CA ILE A 6 10.05 -19.01 15.34
C ILE A 6 10.95 -19.31 14.15
N VAL A 7 10.38 -19.34 12.95
CA VAL A 7 11.15 -19.34 11.71
C VAL A 7 11.70 -17.93 11.53
N LEU A 8 12.88 -17.69 12.11
CA LEU A 8 13.76 -16.59 11.73
C LEU A 8 14.30 -16.93 10.34
N SER A 9 13.58 -16.54 9.28
CA SER A 9 14.16 -16.55 7.93
C SER A 9 15.24 -15.50 7.89
N LEU A 10 16.48 -15.97 7.99
CA LEU A 10 17.72 -15.24 7.80
C LEU A 10 17.73 -14.68 6.36
N LEU A 11 17.27 -13.43 6.18
CA LEU A 11 17.34 -12.77 4.88
C LEU A 11 18.81 -12.47 4.58
N ALA A 12 19.37 -13.23 3.64
CA ALA A 12 20.70 -12.99 3.09
C ALA A 12 20.80 -11.55 2.57
N ALA A 13 21.97 -10.95 2.79
CA ALA A 13 22.29 -9.57 2.47
C ALA A 13 21.91 -9.18 1.03
N VAL A 14 20.86 -8.39 0.90
CA VAL A 14 20.60 -7.54 -0.27
C VAL A 14 21.14 -6.15 0.08
N PRO A 15 21.96 -5.50 -0.77
CA PRO A 15 22.46 -4.17 -0.46
C PRO A 15 21.27 -3.23 -0.24
N ALA A 16 21.12 -2.78 1.00
CA ALA A 16 20.09 -1.88 1.45
C ALA A 16 20.23 -0.52 0.77
N HIS A 17 19.35 -0.26 -0.18
CA HIS A 17 18.80 1.08 -0.37
C HIS A 17 17.30 0.94 -0.13
N SER A 18 16.90 0.80 1.13
CA SER A 18 15.51 0.65 1.53
C SER A 18 14.82 2.01 1.57
N TRP A 19 14.34 2.45 0.40
CA TRP A 19 13.40 3.58 0.26
C TRP A 19 12.02 3.25 0.84
N ILE A 20 11.82 1.99 1.19
CA ILE A 20 10.58 1.37 1.62
C ILE A 20 10.87 0.73 2.99
N SER A 21 10.25 1.22 4.05
CA SER A 21 10.15 0.45 5.29
C SER A 21 8.97 -0.50 5.13
N GLY A 22 9.27 -1.78 4.92
CA GLY A 22 8.26 -2.84 4.82
C GLY A 22 7.38 -2.88 6.06
N ALA A 23 6.07 -3.02 5.86
CA ALA A 23 5.12 -3.17 6.95
C ALA A 23 5.43 -4.45 7.73
N LEU A 24 5.65 -4.34 9.04
CA LEU A 24 5.69 -5.49 9.94
C LEU A 24 4.25 -5.97 10.09
N LEU A 25 3.82 -6.90 9.23
CA LEU A 25 2.43 -7.37 9.19
C LEU A 25 2.29 -8.65 10.01
N LEU A 26 1.34 -8.60 10.94
CA LEU A 26 0.88 -9.77 11.69
C LEU A 26 -0.03 -10.63 10.79
N PRO A 27 -0.28 -11.89 11.15
CA PRO A 27 -1.22 -12.73 10.39
C PRO A 27 -2.59 -12.06 10.26
N VAL A 28 -3.00 -11.83 9.01
CA VAL A 28 -4.32 -11.32 8.62
C VAL A 28 -5.35 -12.46 8.74
N SER A 29 -6.63 -12.16 8.93
CA SER A 29 -7.67 -13.20 8.98
C SER A 29 -7.69 -13.99 7.67
N ALA A 30 -7.65 -15.32 7.75
CA ALA A 30 -7.72 -16.19 6.57
C ALA A 30 -8.98 -15.92 5.75
N GLY A 31 -8.81 -15.73 4.43
CA GLY A 31 -9.91 -15.67 3.49
C GLY A 31 -10.53 -17.05 3.23
N THR A 32 -11.77 -17.07 2.73
CA THR A 32 -12.38 -18.29 2.19
C THR A 32 -11.92 -18.51 0.75
N ALA A 33 -12.02 -19.72 0.20
CA ALA A 33 -11.63 -19.99 -1.20
C ALA A 33 -12.33 -19.08 -2.23
N ASP A 34 -13.50 -18.54 -1.89
CA ASP A 34 -14.29 -17.62 -2.73
C ASP A 34 -14.03 -16.14 -2.43
N SER A 35 -13.16 -15.83 -1.46
CA SER A 35 -12.86 -14.44 -1.14
C SER A 35 -11.98 -13.80 -2.22
N PRO A 36 -12.15 -12.50 -2.52
CA PRO A 36 -11.25 -11.82 -3.43
C PRO A 36 -9.84 -11.74 -2.80
N PRO A 37 -8.77 -11.62 -3.60
CA PRO A 37 -7.42 -11.51 -3.07
C PRO A 37 -7.24 -10.22 -2.26
N TYR A 38 -6.35 -10.26 -1.27
CA TYR A 38 -5.98 -9.11 -0.44
C TYR A 38 -4.56 -8.72 -0.80
N LEU A 39 -4.40 -7.60 -1.49
CA LEU A 39 -3.11 -7.18 -2.03
C LEU A 39 -2.65 -5.89 -1.37
N ILE A 40 -1.38 -5.88 -0.99
CA ILE A 40 -0.64 -4.65 -0.73
C ILE A 40 0.39 -4.52 -1.82
N VAL A 41 0.28 -3.46 -2.62
CA VAL A 41 1.21 -3.13 -3.70
C VAL A 41 1.91 -1.83 -3.33
N LEU A 42 3.21 -1.78 -3.49
CA LEU A 42 4.02 -0.57 -3.33
C LEU A 42 4.98 -0.49 -4.51
N GLY A 43 4.96 0.63 -5.21
CA GLY A 43 5.85 0.87 -6.34
C GLY A 43 6.60 2.18 -6.19
N VAL A 44 7.88 2.18 -6.52
CA VAL A 44 8.75 3.36 -6.50
C VAL A 44 9.49 3.45 -7.83
N MET A 45 9.43 4.61 -8.46
CA MET A 45 10.21 4.92 -9.66
C MET A 45 11.66 5.22 -9.26
N ASN A 46 12.59 4.55 -9.94
CA ASN A 46 14.02 4.80 -9.83
C ASN A 46 14.51 5.46 -11.13
N GLY A 47 14.72 6.77 -11.07
CA GLY A 47 15.16 7.57 -12.21
C GLY A 47 16.57 7.26 -12.70
N GLU A 48 17.45 6.69 -11.85
CA GLU A 48 18.86 6.45 -12.19
C GLU A 48 18.95 5.24 -13.12
N SER A 49 18.31 4.17 -12.68
CA SER A 49 18.28 2.89 -13.39
C SER A 49 17.16 2.82 -14.42
N LYS A 50 16.37 3.89 -14.55
CA LYS A 50 15.13 3.92 -15.36
C LYS A 50 14.37 2.61 -15.15
N SER A 51 13.93 2.41 -13.92
CA SER A 51 13.21 1.21 -13.51
C SER A 51 12.13 1.53 -12.49
N VAL A 52 11.20 0.62 -12.29
CA VAL A 52 10.22 0.67 -11.20
C VAL A 52 10.51 -0.50 -10.27
N SER A 53 10.74 -0.21 -9.00
CA SER A 53 10.79 -1.22 -7.95
C SER A 53 9.40 -1.43 -7.38
N LEU A 54 8.89 -2.65 -7.50
CA LEU A 54 7.63 -3.11 -6.95
C LEU A 54 7.89 -4.03 -5.76
N SER A 55 7.10 -3.84 -4.70
CA SER A 55 6.93 -4.78 -3.61
C SER A 55 5.44 -5.10 -3.50
N VAL A 56 5.12 -6.38 -3.51
CA VAL A 56 3.75 -6.90 -3.51
C VAL A 56 3.63 -7.95 -2.42
N GLN A 57 2.55 -7.90 -1.67
CA GLN A 57 2.22 -8.91 -0.68
C GLN A 57 0.78 -9.37 -0.91
N ASN A 58 0.60 -10.68 -1.10
CA ASN A 58 -0.71 -11.29 -1.25
C ASN A 58 -1.07 -12.03 0.04
N PHE A 59 -1.98 -11.46 0.81
CA PHE A 59 -2.54 -12.10 2.01
C PHE A 59 -3.84 -12.84 1.74
N GLY A 60 -4.31 -12.79 0.49
CA GLY A 60 -5.57 -13.38 0.07
C GLY A 60 -5.45 -14.84 -0.31
N PRO A 61 -6.58 -15.55 -0.32
CA PRO A 61 -6.63 -16.91 -0.82
C PRO A 61 -6.38 -16.94 -2.33
N GLY A 62 -5.65 -17.96 -2.78
CA GLY A 62 -5.32 -18.16 -4.18
C GLY A 62 -4.17 -17.29 -4.68
N SER A 63 -3.89 -17.38 -5.99
CA SER A 63 -2.81 -16.67 -6.64
C SER A 63 -3.27 -15.39 -7.32
N VAL A 64 -2.39 -14.40 -7.32
CA VAL A 64 -2.53 -13.17 -8.09
C VAL A 64 -1.43 -13.12 -9.13
N THR A 65 -1.82 -12.88 -10.37
CA THR A 65 -0.90 -12.74 -11.48
C THR A 65 -0.52 -11.27 -11.66
N LEU A 66 0.78 -10.97 -11.70
CA LEU A 66 1.32 -9.71 -12.18
C LEU A 66 1.75 -9.86 -13.64
N THR A 67 1.04 -9.16 -14.52
CA THR A 67 1.41 -8.97 -15.93
C THR A 67 1.96 -7.56 -16.10
N THR A 68 3.14 -7.43 -16.69
CA THR A 68 3.66 -6.12 -17.11
C THR A 68 3.58 -6.02 -18.62
N VAL A 69 2.94 -4.97 -19.11
CA VAL A 69 2.85 -4.64 -20.54
C VAL A 69 3.55 -3.32 -20.83
N ASP A 70 4.01 -3.13 -22.07
CA ASP A 70 4.55 -1.86 -22.54
C ASP A 70 3.47 -0.91 -23.08
N GLU A 71 3.90 0.23 -23.63
CA GLU A 71 3.04 1.24 -24.26
C GLU A 71 2.28 0.72 -25.50
N SER A 72 2.74 -0.37 -26.12
CA SER A 72 2.07 -1.05 -27.23
C SER A 72 1.12 -2.16 -26.76
N ASN A 73 0.99 -2.37 -25.45
CA ASN A 73 0.31 -3.47 -24.79
C ASN A 73 0.96 -4.85 -25.01
N ASP A 74 2.22 -4.89 -25.41
CA ASP A 74 2.97 -6.15 -25.51
C ASP A 74 3.43 -6.60 -24.11
N VAL A 75 3.29 -7.90 -23.83
CA VAL A 75 3.67 -8.45 -22.53
C VAL A 75 5.19 -8.49 -22.39
N ILE A 76 5.72 -7.63 -21.53
CA ILE A 76 7.14 -7.61 -21.16
C ILE A 76 7.44 -8.77 -20.21
N SER A 77 6.53 -9.07 -19.28
CA SER A 77 6.75 -10.11 -18.29
C SER A 77 5.49 -10.53 -17.56
N TYR A 78 5.59 -11.69 -16.90
CA TYR A 78 4.49 -12.35 -16.22
C TYR A 78 5.02 -13.07 -14.98
N THR A 79 4.31 -12.99 -13.86
CA THR A 79 4.63 -13.73 -12.63
C THR A 79 3.38 -13.99 -11.81
N ALA A 80 3.24 -15.20 -11.29
CA ALA A 80 2.23 -15.53 -10.28
C ALA A 80 2.78 -15.27 -8.87
N ILE A 81 1.94 -14.70 -8.00
CA ILE A 81 2.21 -14.40 -6.60
C ILE A 81 1.22 -15.22 -5.80
N GLU A 82 1.72 -16.28 -5.17
CA GLU A 82 0.89 -17.22 -4.41
C GLU A 82 0.39 -16.60 -3.09
N GLN A 83 -0.55 -17.28 -2.45
CA GLN A 83 -1.03 -16.88 -1.13
C GLN A 83 0.14 -16.83 -0.11
N ASP A 84 0.13 -15.78 0.72
CA ASP A 84 1.11 -15.49 1.77
C ASP A 84 2.55 -15.30 1.22
N ASP A 85 2.69 -15.12 -0.10
CA ASP A 85 3.95 -14.81 -0.75
C ASP A 85 4.22 -13.30 -0.77
N SER A 86 5.50 -12.97 -0.73
CA SER A 86 6.00 -11.60 -0.88
C SER A 86 6.87 -11.53 -2.12
N PHE A 87 6.49 -10.65 -3.04
CA PHE A 87 7.21 -10.47 -4.28
C PHE A 87 7.90 -9.11 -4.29
N ILE A 88 9.20 -9.10 -4.62
CA ILE A 88 9.94 -7.86 -4.85
C ILE A 88 10.58 -7.95 -6.23
N ARG A 89 10.33 -6.95 -7.06
CA ARG A 89 10.90 -6.91 -8.42
C ARG A 89 11.24 -5.50 -8.83
N THR A 90 12.38 -5.38 -9.49
CA THR A 90 12.72 -4.18 -10.25
C THR A 90 12.47 -4.45 -11.71
N THR A 91 11.56 -3.69 -12.31
CA THR A 91 11.22 -3.76 -13.73
C THR A 91 11.88 -2.59 -14.45
N PRO A 92 12.90 -2.82 -15.29
CA PRO A 92 13.45 -1.76 -16.12
C PRO A 92 12.42 -1.31 -17.15
N PHE A 93 12.43 -0.02 -17.48
CA PHE A 93 11.60 0.52 -18.56
C PHE A 93 12.01 -0.07 -19.92
N GLY A 94 13.28 -0.46 -20.08
CA GLY A 94 13.78 -1.07 -21.31
C GLY A 94 13.68 -0.11 -22.49
N VAL A 95 13.00 -0.55 -23.55
CA VAL A 95 12.64 0.30 -24.71
C VAL A 95 11.33 1.08 -24.50
N SER A 96 10.48 0.64 -23.56
CA SER A 96 9.21 1.29 -23.26
C SER A 96 9.44 2.52 -22.40
N SER A 97 8.66 3.57 -22.63
CA SER A 97 8.62 4.73 -21.74
C SER A 97 7.53 4.62 -20.66
N GLU A 98 6.60 3.68 -20.82
CA GLU A 98 5.38 3.57 -19.99
C GLU A 98 4.99 2.10 -19.70
N PRO A 99 5.67 1.38 -18.78
CA PRO A 99 5.21 0.09 -18.31
C PRO A 99 3.88 0.22 -17.54
N THR A 100 2.97 -0.70 -17.83
CA THR A 100 1.72 -0.89 -17.09
C THR A 100 1.75 -2.22 -16.35
N PHE A 101 1.52 -2.16 -15.04
CA PHE A 101 1.40 -3.31 -14.15
C PHE A 101 -0.07 -3.65 -13.96
N ILE A 102 -0.44 -4.88 -14.29
CA ILE A 102 -1.81 -5.39 -14.20
C ILE A 102 -1.77 -6.57 -13.24
N PHE A 103 -2.57 -6.48 -12.17
CA PHE A 103 -2.74 -7.52 -11.18
C PHE A 103 -4.10 -8.17 -11.37
N GLU A 104 -4.11 -9.48 -11.62
CA GLU A 104 -5.32 -10.25 -11.90
C GLU A 104 -5.45 -11.43 -10.93
N ALA A 105 -6.64 -11.61 -10.36
CA ALA A 105 -6.94 -12.77 -9.53
C ALA A 105 -7.04 -14.05 -10.38
N ALA A 106 -6.88 -15.23 -9.78
CA ALA A 106 -6.98 -16.52 -10.48
C ALA A 106 -8.29 -16.75 -11.26
N ASN A 107 -9.37 -16.03 -10.93
CA ASN A 107 -10.66 -16.09 -11.64
C ASN A 107 -10.76 -15.14 -12.85
N GLY A 108 -9.69 -14.42 -13.19
CA GLY A 108 -9.65 -13.46 -14.30
C GLY A 108 -10.07 -12.03 -13.94
N THR A 109 -10.33 -11.74 -12.65
CA THR A 109 -10.73 -10.39 -12.22
C THR A 109 -9.51 -9.49 -12.08
N GLU A 110 -9.47 -8.37 -12.79
CA GLU A 110 -8.46 -7.33 -12.57
C GLU A 110 -8.66 -6.71 -11.17
N VAL A 111 -7.61 -6.79 -10.35
CA VAL A 111 -7.61 -6.30 -8.96
C VAL A 111 -7.01 -4.91 -8.89
N PHE A 112 -5.95 -4.66 -9.64
CA PHE A 112 -5.24 -3.39 -9.62
C PHE A 112 -4.47 -3.17 -10.92
N ARG A 113 -4.42 -1.92 -11.36
CA ARG A 113 -3.67 -1.50 -12.54
C ARG A 113 -2.94 -0.20 -12.25
N GLN A 114 -1.67 -0.14 -12.64
CA GLN A 114 -0.89 1.09 -12.54
C GLN A 114 0.04 1.23 -13.75
N THR A 115 -0.05 2.37 -14.43
CA THR A 115 0.93 2.79 -15.44
C THR A 115 1.91 3.77 -14.83
N VAL A 116 3.20 3.62 -15.12
CA VAL A 116 4.25 4.54 -14.65
C VAL A 116 4.99 5.07 -15.86
N LYS A 117 5.28 6.38 -15.89
CA LYS A 117 5.99 7.03 -17.01
C LYS A 117 7.45 7.33 -16.68
N ASN A 118 8.31 7.24 -17.67
CA ASN A 118 9.73 7.58 -17.57
C ASN A 118 10.02 9.00 -18.08
N ASP A 119 9.41 9.99 -17.45
CA ASP A 119 9.53 11.39 -17.84
C ASP A 119 10.04 12.30 -16.72
N LEU A 120 10.41 11.72 -15.58
CA LEU A 120 10.96 12.44 -14.44
C LEU A 120 12.33 13.03 -14.77
N LYS A 121 12.47 14.35 -14.56
CA LYS A 121 13.71 15.08 -14.88
C LYS A 121 14.82 14.86 -13.87
N TYR A 122 14.45 14.66 -12.60
CA TYR A 122 15.43 14.40 -11.55
C TYR A 122 15.29 12.98 -11.04
N THR A 123 16.46 12.43 -10.75
CA THR A 123 16.60 11.16 -10.10
C THR A 123 16.81 11.39 -8.61
N PRO A 124 16.13 10.64 -7.74
CA PRO A 124 16.42 10.65 -6.32
C PRO A 124 17.89 10.21 -6.08
N ILE A 125 18.75 11.05 -5.50
CA ILE A 125 20.08 10.62 -5.05
C ILE A 125 19.86 9.77 -3.79
N ALA A 126 20.49 8.59 -3.73
CA ALA A 126 20.43 7.68 -2.58
C ALA A 126 20.49 8.48 -1.26
N PRO A 127 19.45 8.42 -0.41
CA PRO A 127 19.43 9.20 0.80
C PRO A 127 20.43 8.60 1.75
N ASN A 128 21.56 9.28 1.92
CA ASN A 128 22.54 8.98 2.95
C ASN A 128 21.96 9.13 4.38
N GLN A 129 20.66 9.41 4.56
CA GLN A 129 20.05 9.84 5.83
C GLN A 129 18.58 9.40 6.07
N GLY A 130 18.15 8.22 5.60
CA GLY A 130 16.86 7.65 6.05
C GLY A 130 15.60 8.42 5.62
N ALA A 131 15.65 9.11 4.47
CA ALA A 131 14.49 9.72 3.85
C ALA A 131 13.74 8.67 3.02
N SER A 132 12.51 8.33 3.40
CA SER A 132 11.59 7.50 2.62
C SER A 132 10.56 8.40 1.94
N LEU A 133 10.21 8.09 0.69
CA LEU A 133 9.13 8.79 -0.03
C LEU A 133 7.78 8.50 0.62
N LEU A 134 7.55 7.25 1.02
CA LEU A 134 6.28 6.79 1.55
C LEU A 134 6.52 5.69 2.58
N SER A 135 5.95 5.87 3.77
CA SER A 135 5.83 4.81 4.77
C SER A 135 4.36 4.46 4.96
N LEU A 136 4.03 3.19 4.73
CA LEU A 136 2.71 2.62 4.97
C LEU A 136 2.81 1.65 6.15
N LYS A 137 2.11 1.94 7.25
CA LYS A 137 2.06 1.09 8.44
C LYS A 137 0.63 0.72 8.75
N LEU A 138 0.35 -0.57 8.79
CA LEU A 138 -0.92 -1.12 9.24
C LEU A 138 -0.80 -1.56 10.70
N THR A 139 -1.80 -1.23 11.52
CA THR A 139 -1.81 -1.50 12.96
C THR A 139 -2.82 -2.58 13.32
N MET A 140 -2.65 -3.21 14.49
CA MET A 140 -3.56 -4.26 14.99
C MET A 140 -5.03 -3.84 15.15
N ASN A 141 -5.31 -2.53 15.14
CA ASN A 141 -6.65 -1.97 15.27
C ASN A 141 -7.23 -1.53 13.92
N ASP A 142 -6.70 -2.09 12.83
CA ASP A 142 -7.09 -1.81 11.44
C ASP A 142 -6.92 -0.33 11.05
N PHE A 143 -6.02 0.38 11.74
CA PHE A 143 -5.59 1.69 11.28
C PHE A 143 -4.42 1.56 10.32
N MET A 144 -4.56 2.22 9.19
CA MET A 144 -3.52 2.51 8.26
C MET A 144 -2.95 3.89 8.57
N VAL A 145 -1.64 3.94 8.80
CA VAL A 145 -0.86 5.14 8.99
C VAL A 145 -0.01 5.33 7.75
N ILE A 146 -0.21 6.43 7.04
CA ILE A 146 0.63 6.84 5.92
C ILE A 146 1.46 8.02 6.35
N THR A 147 2.73 7.99 5.98
CA THR A 147 3.63 9.13 6.16
C THR A 147 4.34 9.41 4.84
N PHE A 148 4.33 10.68 4.46
CA PHE A 148 5.03 11.17 3.28
C PHE A 148 6.40 11.75 3.64
N GLY A 149 7.34 11.55 2.73
CA GLY A 149 8.60 12.28 2.67
C GLY A 149 8.88 12.68 1.22
N ASN A 150 9.74 13.67 1.04
CA ASN A 150 10.12 14.15 -0.27
C ASN A 150 11.64 14.41 -0.33
N PRO A 151 12.42 13.43 -0.81
CA PRO A 151 13.83 13.56 -1.10
C PRO A 151 14.10 14.26 -2.45
N MET A 152 13.07 14.65 -3.20
CA MET A 152 13.20 15.31 -4.50
C MET A 152 13.47 16.81 -4.33
N PRO A 153 14.13 17.45 -5.32
CA PRO A 153 14.40 18.89 -5.28
C PRO A 153 13.18 19.76 -5.63
N PHE A 154 12.01 19.14 -5.91
CA PHE A 154 10.78 19.82 -6.31
C PHE A 154 9.58 19.33 -5.49
N ASP A 155 8.49 20.10 -5.53
CA ASP A 155 7.23 19.77 -4.85
C ASP A 155 6.59 18.50 -5.44
N LEU A 156 6.16 17.59 -4.56
CA LEU A 156 5.32 16.45 -4.93
C LEU A 156 3.88 16.71 -4.54
N LEU A 157 2.93 16.30 -5.36
CA LEU A 157 1.50 16.29 -5.03
C LEU A 157 1.11 14.89 -4.58
N ALA A 158 0.71 14.74 -3.32
CA ALA A 158 0.19 13.49 -2.78
C ALA A 158 -1.31 13.38 -3.05
N THR A 159 -1.72 12.33 -3.76
CA THR A 159 -3.12 11.99 -4.00
C THR A 159 -3.46 10.73 -3.23
N MET A 160 -4.61 10.72 -2.57
CA MET A 160 -5.09 9.61 -1.76
C MET A 160 -6.58 9.38 -2.03
N GLU A 161 -6.95 8.11 -2.12
CA GLU A 161 -8.31 7.67 -2.40
C GLU A 161 -8.68 6.48 -1.51
N HIS A 162 -9.92 6.47 -1.00
CA HIS A 162 -10.53 5.37 -0.29
C HIS A 162 -11.80 4.98 -1.04
N GLN A 163 -11.91 3.73 -1.47
CA GLN A 163 -13.00 3.25 -2.32
C GLN A 163 -13.19 4.04 -3.63
N GLY A 164 -12.11 4.65 -4.14
CA GLY A 164 -12.12 5.49 -5.34
C GLY A 164 -12.55 6.94 -5.11
N ASP A 165 -12.92 7.30 -3.87
CA ASP A 165 -13.24 8.68 -3.50
C ASP A 165 -12.01 9.35 -2.86
N PRO A 166 -11.70 10.62 -3.20
CA PRO A 166 -10.64 11.37 -2.54
C PRO A 166 -10.89 11.50 -1.04
N VAL A 167 -9.84 11.32 -0.24
CA VAL A 167 -9.90 11.52 1.21
C VAL A 167 -9.39 12.89 1.63
N ASP A 168 -9.69 13.29 2.88
CA ASP A 168 -9.15 14.51 3.46
C ASP A 168 -7.61 14.53 3.42
N GLY A 169 -7.04 15.59 2.86
CA GLY A 169 -5.60 15.71 2.64
C GLY A 169 -5.11 15.14 1.31
N SER A 170 -5.99 14.57 0.48
CA SER A 170 -5.68 14.33 -0.94
C SER A 170 -5.43 15.66 -1.66
N GLY A 171 -4.44 15.69 -2.56
CA GLY A 171 -3.96 16.91 -3.22
C GLY A 171 -3.02 17.75 -2.35
N THR A 172 -2.48 17.20 -1.26
CA THR A 172 -1.53 17.96 -0.45
C THR A 172 -0.15 18.01 -1.10
N VAL A 173 0.46 19.19 -1.07
CA VAL A 173 1.83 19.40 -1.54
C VAL A 173 2.84 18.98 -0.48
N ILE A 174 3.75 18.09 -0.85
CA ILE A 174 4.88 17.64 -0.05
C ILE A 174 6.13 18.37 -0.55
N GLN A 175 6.62 19.31 0.25
CA GLN A 175 7.75 20.17 -0.12
C GLN A 175 9.09 19.41 -0.10
N PRO A 176 10.08 19.84 -0.91
CA PRO A 176 11.45 19.37 -0.77
C PRO A 176 11.90 19.45 0.69
N THR A 177 12.63 18.46 1.18
CA THR A 177 13.09 18.30 2.58
C THR A 177 12.09 17.74 3.58
N ALA A 178 10.83 17.49 3.19
CA ALA A 178 9.92 16.71 4.01
C ALA A 178 10.54 15.34 4.30
N SER A 179 10.72 15.00 5.57
CA SER A 179 11.28 13.72 5.98
C SER A 179 10.21 12.91 6.70
N SER A 180 10.02 11.68 6.24
CA SER A 180 9.14 10.70 6.88
C SER A 180 9.58 10.31 8.30
N THR A 181 10.80 10.68 8.71
CA THR A 181 11.38 10.38 10.03
C THR A 181 11.52 11.62 10.93
N SER A 182 11.22 12.82 10.41
CA SER A 182 11.28 14.08 11.17
C SER A 182 9.87 14.57 11.49
N GLY A 183 9.52 14.60 12.78
CA GLY A 183 8.18 15.01 13.25
C GLY A 183 7.80 16.48 12.98
N TRP A 184 8.69 17.29 12.39
CA TRP A 184 8.45 18.71 12.10
C TRP A 184 7.83 18.97 10.72
N LEU A 185 7.92 18.01 9.79
CA LEU A 185 7.37 18.11 8.42
C LEU A 185 6.58 16.85 8.00
N GLN A 186 6.23 16.01 8.98
CA GLN A 186 5.56 14.73 8.73
C GLN A 186 4.06 14.97 8.51
N GLN A 187 3.60 14.85 7.26
CA GLN A 187 2.18 14.69 7.00
C GLN A 187 1.82 13.22 7.23
N THR A 188 1.15 12.98 8.36
CA THR A 188 0.65 11.68 8.73
C THR A 188 -0.85 11.61 8.46
N TYR A 189 -1.24 10.67 7.61
CA TYR A 189 -2.64 10.34 7.37
C TYR A 189 -2.99 9.08 8.15
N LEU A 190 -4.13 9.11 8.85
CA LEU A 190 -4.63 8.00 9.65
C LEU A 190 -6.02 7.64 9.15
N GLN A 191 -6.15 6.46 8.56
CA GLN A 191 -7.43 5.91 8.12
C GLN A 191 -7.74 4.65 8.90
N ARG A 192 -8.98 4.52 9.37
CA ARG A 192 -9.49 3.24 9.81
C ARG A 192 -10.02 2.48 8.61
N LEU A 193 -9.50 1.28 8.37
CA LEU A 193 -9.96 0.39 7.31
C LEU A 193 -10.99 -0.59 7.86
N SER A 194 -12.04 -0.81 7.08
CA SER A 194 -13.02 -1.87 7.26
C SER A 194 -12.70 -3.05 6.37
N GLU A 195 -13.22 -4.23 6.70
CA GLU A 195 -13.10 -5.40 5.82
C GLU A 195 -13.67 -5.08 4.43
N GLY A 196 -12.91 -5.43 3.40
CA GLY A 196 -13.21 -5.13 2.00
C GLY A 196 -12.70 -3.77 1.52
N ASP A 197 -12.00 -3.01 2.35
CA ASP A 197 -11.59 -1.65 1.97
C ASP A 197 -10.49 -1.60 0.92
N ASP A 198 -10.71 -0.74 -0.08
CA ASP A 198 -9.70 -0.34 -1.05
C ASP A 198 -9.12 1.02 -0.69
N PHE A 199 -7.80 1.13 -0.70
CA PHE A 199 -7.10 2.39 -0.51
C PHE A 199 -5.97 2.54 -1.53
N TYR A 200 -5.84 3.73 -2.10
CA TYR A 200 -4.78 4.06 -3.03
C TYR A 200 -4.10 5.38 -2.64
N VAL A 201 -2.79 5.44 -2.81
CA VAL A 201 -2.00 6.65 -2.63
C VAL A 201 -0.94 6.73 -3.72
N SER A 202 -0.70 7.93 -4.23
CA SER A 202 0.39 8.20 -5.13
C SER A 202 1.00 9.57 -4.88
N MET A 203 2.25 9.74 -5.32
CA MET A 203 2.88 11.05 -5.45
C MET A 203 3.37 11.26 -6.87
N VAL A 204 3.04 12.42 -7.42
CA VAL A 204 3.47 12.90 -8.74
C VAL A 204 4.19 14.24 -8.57
N PRO A 205 5.05 14.66 -9.52
CA PRO A 205 5.53 16.04 -9.54
C PRO A 205 4.34 17.00 -9.60
N LYS A 206 4.40 18.08 -8.81
CA LYS A 206 3.36 19.11 -8.83
C LYS A 206 3.37 19.91 -10.13
N ASP A 207 4.56 20.15 -10.67
CA ASP A 207 4.78 20.91 -11.90
C ASP A 207 5.17 19.96 -13.04
N GLU A 208 4.49 20.05 -14.19
CA GLU A 208 4.78 19.22 -15.37
C GLU A 208 6.23 19.37 -15.87
N SER A 209 6.86 20.50 -15.54
CA SER A 209 8.26 20.72 -15.85
C SER A 209 9.20 19.75 -15.15
N ASP A 210 8.77 19.05 -14.09
CA ASP A 210 9.59 18.07 -13.36
C ASP A 210 9.25 16.62 -13.73
N GLY A 211 8.14 16.42 -14.46
CA GLY A 211 7.62 15.14 -14.94
C GLY A 211 6.10 15.04 -14.71
N THR A 212 5.46 14.03 -15.31
CA THR A 212 4.03 13.73 -15.12
C THR A 212 3.80 12.32 -14.57
N GLY A 213 4.83 11.47 -14.59
CA GLY A 213 4.79 10.12 -14.06
C GLY A 213 4.69 10.05 -12.53
N VAL A 214 4.11 8.96 -12.06
CA VAL A 214 4.08 8.60 -10.64
C VAL A 214 5.49 8.32 -10.14
N VAL A 215 5.89 9.00 -9.07
CA VAL A 215 7.18 8.80 -8.38
C VAL A 215 7.11 7.62 -7.41
N VAL A 216 6.01 7.53 -6.67
CA VAL A 216 5.70 6.42 -5.76
C VAL A 216 4.20 6.22 -5.69
N PHE A 217 3.76 4.98 -5.53
CA PHE A 217 2.39 4.64 -5.24
C PHE A 217 2.29 3.48 -4.27
N ALA A 218 1.22 3.43 -3.50
CA ALA A 218 0.81 2.24 -2.77
C ALA A 218 -0.69 1.99 -2.96
N ALA A 219 -1.05 0.71 -2.98
CA ALA A 219 -2.44 0.28 -3.01
C ALA A 219 -2.65 -0.80 -1.94
N VAL A 220 -3.72 -0.68 -1.18
CA VAL A 220 -4.32 -1.74 -0.38
C VAL A 220 -5.60 -2.13 -1.09
N LYS A 221 -5.74 -3.38 -1.49
CA LYS A 221 -6.93 -3.88 -2.17
C LYS A 221 -7.63 -4.90 -1.29
N ASN A 222 -8.93 -4.69 -1.08
CA ASN A 222 -9.84 -5.57 -0.37
C ASN A 222 -9.33 -5.89 1.04
N TRP A 223 -9.09 -4.88 1.87
CA TRP A 223 -8.49 -5.01 3.20
C TRP A 223 -9.14 -6.10 4.05
N ARG A 224 -8.31 -6.81 4.83
CA ARG A 224 -8.79 -7.76 5.85
C ARG A 224 -8.22 -7.41 7.22
N PRO A 225 -9.07 -7.42 8.25
CA PRO A 225 -8.62 -7.24 9.62
C PRO A 225 -7.63 -8.32 10.06
N PHE A 226 -6.78 -7.99 11.03
CA PHE A 226 -5.87 -8.98 11.63
C PHE A 226 -6.65 -10.09 12.35
N ALA A 227 -6.17 -11.33 12.25
CA ALA A 227 -6.87 -12.54 12.73
C ALA A 227 -7.20 -12.53 14.25
N ASN A 228 -6.55 -11.65 15.02
CA ASN A 228 -6.70 -11.51 16.47
C ASN A 228 -7.05 -10.08 16.93
N ALA A 229 -7.60 -9.23 16.07
CA ALA A 229 -8.21 -8.00 16.57
C ALA A 229 -9.33 -8.43 17.55
N PRO A 230 -9.28 -8.07 18.85
CA PRO A 230 -10.33 -8.45 19.78
C PRO A 230 -11.64 -7.87 19.24
N ARG A 231 -12.48 -8.75 18.66
CA ARG A 231 -13.84 -8.40 18.24
C ARG A 231 -14.49 -7.83 19.48
N ARG A 232 -14.65 -6.51 19.49
CA ARG A 232 -15.33 -5.80 20.56
C ARG A 232 -16.72 -6.42 20.61
N THR A 233 -16.94 -7.27 21.60
CA THR A 233 -18.21 -7.97 21.82
C THR A 233 -19.24 -6.87 21.93
N LEU A 234 -20.06 -6.70 20.89
CA LEU A 234 -21.28 -5.93 20.99
C LEU A 234 -22.03 -6.55 22.16
N ARG A 235 -22.21 -5.77 23.23
CA ARG A 235 -23.00 -6.17 24.39
C ARG A 235 -24.34 -6.68 23.88
N SER A 236 -24.53 -7.98 23.90
CA SER A 236 -25.86 -8.57 24.02
C SER A 236 -26.30 -8.36 25.47
N GLU A 237 -26.64 -7.13 25.83
CA GLU A 237 -27.54 -6.90 26.96
C GLU A 237 -28.97 -6.97 26.44
N GLY A 238 -29.37 -8.18 26.04
CA GLY A 238 -30.77 -8.55 26.05
C GLY A 238 -31.13 -8.91 27.48
N ASN A 239 -31.65 -7.94 28.25
CA ASN A 239 -32.72 -8.11 29.23
C ASN A 239 -32.91 -6.83 30.06
N ALA A 240 -33.69 -5.89 29.52
CA ALA A 240 -34.67 -5.18 30.32
C ALA A 240 -35.85 -4.85 29.42
N ALA A 241 -36.96 -5.52 29.69
CA ALA A 241 -38.20 -5.42 28.96
C ALA A 241 -38.73 -3.98 28.94
N SER A 242 -39.40 -3.65 27.84
CA SER A 242 -40.46 -2.65 27.84
C SER A 242 -41.64 -3.14 28.70
N GLN A 243 -41.80 -2.54 29.88
CA GLN A 243 -43.05 -2.39 30.63
C GLN A 243 -42.93 -0.97 31.22
N GLY A 244 -43.71 0.04 30.81
CA GLY A 244 -45.17 0.07 30.85
C GLY A 244 -45.59 0.47 32.27
N GLY A 245 -45.86 1.76 32.50
CA GLY A 245 -46.46 2.22 33.76
C GLY A 245 -46.07 3.64 34.17
N PHE A 246 -46.76 4.63 33.60
CA PHE A 246 -47.12 5.83 34.37
C PHE A 246 -48.06 5.38 35.50
N GLU A 247 -47.69 5.62 36.76
CA GLU A 247 -48.66 5.83 37.84
C GLU A 247 -48.16 6.91 38.80
N MET A 248 -49.11 7.74 39.22
CA MET A 248 -48.98 9.00 39.95
C MET A 248 -48.79 8.79 41.46
N GLY A 249 -48.16 9.79 42.10
CA GLY A 249 -48.64 10.31 43.39
C GLY A 249 -47.79 10.07 44.63
N ALA A 250 -47.09 11.13 45.07
CA ALA A 250 -47.20 11.68 46.42
C ALA A 250 -46.81 13.16 46.37
#